data_AF-A0A9Q3BCG1-F1
#
_entry.id   AF-A0A9Q3BCG1-F1
#
_cell.length_a   1.000
_cell.length_b   1.000
_cell.length_c   1.000
_cell.angle_alpha   90.00
_cell.angle_beta   90.00
_cell.angle_gamma   90.00
#
_symmetry.space_group_name_H-M   'P 1'
#
loop_
_entity.id
_entity.type
_entity.pdbx_description
1 polymer ?
#
loop_
_entity_poly.entity_id
_entity_poly.type
_entity_poly.pdbx_seq_one_letter_code
_entity_poly.pdbx_strand_id
1 'polypeptide(L)'
;MGQLTKAVSPKDNKRAPTFNTPSMKAQNSFDGNQDHKLRGFIQSCQLIFHNYQENFFSDSYKALESTSFITDRAGKWIEPYLLIISNEDPSYLLNNLQLFKTQLFSVFGDPNEIRKAEQELENLRMKESGHFPLCIPDFRSLIFDSLQELMDITLELDTTYHVRKKEKGSHQEKKSPFTGSNSLRPPQN
;
A
#
# COMPACT_ATOMS: atom_id res chain seq x y z
N MET A 1 38.92 -50.89 -31.22
CA MET A 1 38.45 -51.05 -29.84
C MET A 1 38.94 -49.85 -29.02
N GLY A 2 38.29 -48.70 -29.15
CA GLY A 2 38.69 -47.44 -28.52
C GLY A 2 37.59 -46.96 -27.58
N GLN A 3 37.94 -46.74 -26.32
CA GLN A 3 37.04 -46.39 -25.22
C GLN A 3 36.57 -44.94 -25.34
N LEU A 4 35.26 -44.71 -25.21
CA LEU A 4 34.67 -43.37 -25.14
C LEU A 4 34.56 -42.94 -23.68
N THR A 5 35.22 -41.84 -23.34
CA THR A 5 35.26 -41.22 -22.02
C THR A 5 33.91 -40.61 -21.63
N LYS A 6 33.44 -40.89 -20.41
CA LYS A 6 32.29 -40.21 -19.80
C LYS A 6 32.72 -38.83 -19.31
N ALA A 7 32.09 -37.78 -19.82
CA ALA A 7 32.13 -36.45 -19.20
C ALA A 7 31.02 -36.36 -18.12
N VAL A 8 31.43 -36.13 -16.87
CA VAL A 8 30.55 -35.77 -15.76
C VAL A 8 30.23 -34.28 -15.87
N SER A 9 28.94 -33.95 -15.95
CA SER A 9 28.45 -32.57 -15.85
C SER A 9 28.25 -32.19 -14.38
N PRO A 10 28.73 -31.03 -13.91
CA PRO A 10 28.45 -30.58 -12.55
C PRO A 10 26.99 -30.14 -12.43
N LYS A 11 26.23 -30.77 -11.54
CA LYS A 11 24.94 -30.26 -11.06
C LYS A 11 25.22 -29.38 -9.84
N ASP A 12 25.22 -28.07 -10.04
CA ASP A 12 25.04 -27.11 -8.95
C ASP A 12 23.95 -26.11 -9.35
N ASN A 13 22.69 -26.57 -9.31
CA ASN A 13 21.55 -25.67 -9.33
C ASN A 13 21.19 -25.33 -7.88
N LYS A 14 21.91 -24.37 -7.28
CA LYS A 14 21.51 -23.73 -6.04
C LYS A 14 20.26 -22.89 -6.33
N ARG A 15 19.09 -23.54 -6.34
CA ARG A 15 17.80 -22.86 -6.36
C ARG A 15 17.73 -22.03 -5.09
N ALA A 16 17.64 -20.71 -5.25
CA ALA A 16 17.33 -19.79 -4.18
C ALA A 16 16.05 -20.26 -3.47
N PRO A 17 15.96 -20.13 -2.13
CA PRO A 17 14.74 -20.50 -1.42
C PRO A 17 13.62 -19.58 -1.91
N THR A 18 12.66 -20.15 -2.63
CA THR A 18 11.40 -19.46 -2.94
C THR A 18 10.71 -19.19 -1.61
N PHE A 19 10.66 -17.92 -1.19
CA PHE A 19 9.92 -17.49 -0.02
C PHE A 19 8.42 -17.63 -0.34
N ASN A 20 7.89 -18.83 -0.14
CA ASN A 20 6.48 -19.11 -0.24
C ASN A 20 5.84 -18.64 1.06
N THR A 21 5.25 -17.44 1.09
CA THR A 21 4.30 -17.14 2.17
C THR A 21 3.09 -18.04 2.00
N PRO A 22 2.75 -18.86 3.00
CA PRO A 22 1.48 -19.58 3.00
C PRO A 22 0.36 -18.54 2.92
N SER A 23 -0.67 -18.82 2.11
CA SER A 23 -2.00 -18.20 2.22
C SER A 23 -2.31 -17.87 3.69
N MET A 24 -2.81 -16.66 3.98
CA MET A 24 -3.15 -16.21 5.34
C MET A 24 -4.01 -17.30 6.01
N LYS A 25 -3.38 -18.09 6.89
CA LYS A 25 -4.08 -19.15 7.63
C LYS A 25 -5.13 -18.48 8.53
N ALA A 26 -6.12 -19.25 9.00
CA ALA A 26 -7.11 -18.79 9.98
C ALA A 26 -6.49 -18.12 11.24
N GLN A 27 -5.21 -18.35 11.52
CA GLN A 27 -4.47 -17.71 12.61
C GLN A 27 -4.24 -16.19 12.40
N ASN A 28 -4.34 -15.70 11.16
CA ASN A 28 -4.14 -14.30 10.79
C ASN A 28 -5.44 -13.63 10.35
N SER A 29 -6.60 -14.27 10.51
CA SER A 29 -7.89 -13.62 10.23
C SER A 29 -8.19 -12.54 11.28
N PHE A 30 -8.89 -11.51 10.88
CA PHE A 30 -9.28 -10.42 11.76
C PHE A 30 -10.77 -10.50 12.07
N ASP A 31 -11.10 -10.65 13.35
CA ASP A 31 -12.48 -10.83 13.83
C ASP A 31 -13.15 -9.50 14.26
N GLY A 32 -12.37 -8.43 14.44
CA GLY A 32 -12.84 -7.12 14.91
C GLY A 32 -13.03 -7.02 16.43
N ASN A 33 -12.61 -8.02 17.21
CA ASN A 33 -12.78 -8.02 18.67
C ASN A 33 -11.55 -7.49 19.41
N GLN A 34 -10.36 -7.61 18.82
CA GLN A 34 -9.08 -7.23 19.42
C GLN A 34 -8.36 -6.21 18.55
N ASP A 35 -8.44 -4.94 18.93
CA ASP A 35 -7.80 -3.79 18.31
C ASP A 35 -6.31 -4.00 18.00
N HIS A 36 -5.51 -4.49 18.96
CA HIS A 36 -4.08 -4.71 18.81
C HIS A 36 -3.71 -5.75 17.75
N LYS A 37 -4.67 -6.59 17.30
CA LYS A 37 -4.45 -7.54 16.20
C LYS A 37 -4.59 -6.90 14.82
N LEU A 38 -5.23 -5.74 14.72
CA LEU A 38 -5.47 -5.05 13.45
C LEU A 38 -4.17 -4.74 12.71
N ARG A 39 -3.15 -4.26 13.44
CA ARG A 39 -1.84 -3.95 12.84
C ARG A 39 -1.17 -5.19 12.24
N GLY A 40 -1.18 -6.31 12.97
CA GLY A 40 -0.63 -7.58 12.48
C GLY A 40 -1.38 -8.15 11.27
N PHE A 41 -2.71 -7.96 11.24
CA PHE A 41 -3.53 -8.29 10.07
C PHE A 41 -3.11 -7.46 8.83
N ILE A 42 -3.03 -6.13 8.95
CA ILE A 42 -2.63 -5.25 7.84
C ILE A 42 -1.23 -5.59 7.33
N GLN A 43 -0.27 -5.82 8.24
CA GLN A 43 1.09 -6.23 7.87
C GLN A 43 1.11 -7.56 7.12
N SER A 44 0.25 -8.51 7.52
CA SER A 44 0.11 -9.79 6.82
C SER A 44 -0.41 -9.60 5.40
N CYS A 45 -1.44 -8.77 5.20
CA CYS A 45 -1.96 -8.45 3.87
C CYS A 45 -0.89 -7.80 2.99
N GLN A 46 -0.16 -6.80 3.52
CA GLN A 46 0.91 -6.12 2.79
C GLN A 46 2.01 -7.09 2.35
N LEU A 47 2.40 -8.03 3.21
CA LEU A 47 3.39 -9.04 2.88
C LEU A 47 2.92 -9.94 1.73
N ILE A 48 1.65 -10.37 1.74
CA ILE A 48 1.07 -11.15 0.64
C ILE A 48 1.09 -10.36 -0.67
N PHE A 49 0.64 -9.10 -0.66
CA PHE A 49 0.62 -8.27 -1.86
C PHE A 49 2.03 -8.04 -2.42
N HIS A 50 3.02 -7.90 -1.54
CA HIS A 50 4.41 -7.74 -1.95
C HIS A 50 5.01 -9.02 -2.51
N ASN A 51 4.63 -10.20 -2.00
CA ASN A 51 5.15 -11.47 -2.48
C ASN A 51 4.49 -11.93 -3.79
N TYR A 52 3.26 -11.49 -4.06
CA TYR A 52 2.48 -11.86 -5.24
C TYR A 52 2.11 -10.65 -6.10
N GLN A 53 3.07 -9.78 -6.41
CA GLN A 53 2.81 -8.55 -7.17
C GLN A 53 2.11 -8.82 -8.51
N GLU A 54 2.40 -9.96 -9.15
CA GLU A 54 1.76 -10.40 -10.40
C GLU A 54 0.27 -10.81 -10.25
N ASN A 55 -0.25 -10.92 -9.03
CA ASN A 55 -1.65 -11.24 -8.77
C ASN A 55 -2.43 -10.01 -8.28
N PHE A 56 -1.74 -8.95 -7.84
CA PHE A 56 -2.33 -7.81 -7.15
C PHE A 56 -2.04 -6.47 -7.87
N PHE A 57 -2.48 -6.36 -9.12
CA PHE A 57 -2.25 -5.16 -9.94
C PHE A 57 -3.13 -3.96 -9.58
N SER A 58 -4.29 -4.21 -8.96
CA SER A 58 -5.25 -3.18 -8.58
C SER A 58 -5.43 -3.10 -7.07
N ASP A 59 -5.57 -1.88 -6.56
CA ASP A 59 -5.93 -1.64 -5.16
C ASP A 59 -7.32 -2.19 -4.83
N SER A 60 -8.24 -2.23 -5.81
CA SER A 60 -9.55 -2.83 -5.61
C SER A 60 -9.47 -4.34 -5.33
N TYR A 61 -8.60 -5.04 -6.06
CA TYR A 61 -8.38 -6.46 -5.88
C TYR A 61 -7.70 -6.76 -4.54
N LYS A 62 -6.74 -5.93 -4.11
CA LYS A 62 -6.10 -6.04 -2.79
C LYS A 62 -7.10 -5.84 -1.64
N ALA A 63 -7.94 -4.82 -1.75
CA ALA A 63 -8.96 -4.54 -0.74
C ALA A 63 -9.97 -5.70 -0.67
N LEU A 64 -10.45 -6.17 -1.83
CA LEU A 64 -11.36 -7.32 -1.91
C LEU A 64 -10.74 -8.59 -1.33
N GLU A 65 -9.51 -8.94 -1.71
CA GLU A 65 -8.83 -10.12 -1.19
C GLU A 65 -8.66 -10.04 0.34
N SER A 66 -8.34 -8.85 0.87
CA SER A 66 -8.23 -8.63 2.33
C SER A 66 -9.53 -9.00 3.05
N THR A 67 -10.69 -8.78 2.43
CA THR A 67 -11.99 -9.09 3.05
C THR A 67 -12.20 -10.59 3.26
N SER A 68 -11.56 -11.46 2.47
CA SER A 68 -11.66 -12.91 2.62
C SER A 68 -11.10 -13.41 3.95
N PHE A 69 -10.22 -12.63 4.57
CA PHE A 69 -9.60 -12.90 5.87
C PHE A 69 -10.26 -12.13 7.02
N ILE A 70 -11.34 -11.40 6.75
CA ILE A 70 -12.13 -10.70 7.76
C ILE A 70 -13.28 -11.61 8.20
N THR A 71 -13.50 -11.68 9.51
CA THR A 71 -14.42 -12.64 10.14
C THR A 71 -15.28 -11.96 11.21
N ASP A 72 -16.34 -12.65 11.66
CA ASP A 72 -17.19 -12.26 12.79
C ASP A 72 -17.67 -10.80 12.77
N ARG A 73 -17.24 -9.99 13.75
CA ARG A 73 -17.71 -8.60 13.92
C ARG A 73 -17.23 -7.73 12.78
N ALA A 74 -15.98 -7.87 12.38
CA ALA A 74 -15.45 -7.16 11.23
C ALA A 74 -16.08 -7.66 9.92
N GLY A 75 -16.43 -8.95 9.84
CA GLY A 75 -17.17 -9.54 8.71
C GLY A 75 -18.53 -8.88 8.49
N LYS A 76 -19.31 -8.73 9.56
CA LYS A 76 -20.61 -8.03 9.53
C LYS A 76 -20.49 -6.57 9.11
N TRP A 77 -19.38 -5.92 9.47
CA TRP A 77 -19.13 -4.54 9.09
C TRP A 77 -18.82 -4.39 7.59
N ILE A 78 -18.07 -5.33 7.00
CA ILE A 78 -17.70 -5.26 5.59
C ILE A 78 -18.80 -5.79 4.65
N GLU A 79 -19.71 -6.61 5.15
CA GLU A 79 -20.79 -7.25 4.40
C GLU A 79 -21.57 -6.32 3.44
N PRO A 80 -21.99 -5.10 3.82
CA PRO A 80 -22.72 -4.21 2.91
C PRO A 80 -21.90 -3.80 1.67
N TYR A 81 -20.58 -3.75 1.81
CA TYR A 81 -19.66 -3.42 0.71
C TYR A 81 -19.39 -4.63 -0.20
N LEU A 82 -19.61 -5.85 0.29
CA LEU A 82 -19.49 -7.07 -0.52
C LEU A 82 -20.72 -7.33 -1.39
N LEU A 83 -21.84 -6.65 -1.14
CA LEU A 83 -23.04 -6.77 -1.99
C LEU A 83 -22.87 -6.10 -3.37
N ILE A 84 -21.96 -5.13 -3.49
CA ILE A 84 -21.75 -4.35 -4.72
C ILE A 84 -20.25 -4.31 -5.07
N ILE A 85 -19.70 -5.50 -5.31
CA ILE A 85 -18.25 -5.71 -5.59
C ILE A 85 -17.79 -4.97 -6.86
N SER A 86 -18.70 -4.73 -7.81
CA SER A 86 -18.42 -4.04 -9.07
C SER A 86 -18.89 -2.58 -9.07
N ASN A 87 -18.89 -1.91 -7.91
CA ASN A 87 -19.17 -0.48 -7.86
C ASN A 87 -18.04 0.30 -8.55
N GLU A 88 -18.38 1.22 -9.45
CA GLU A 88 -17.40 2.03 -10.20
C GLU A 88 -17.01 3.34 -9.48
N ASP A 89 -17.67 3.69 -8.36
CA ASP A 89 -17.37 4.90 -7.60
C ASP A 89 -15.94 4.83 -7.02
N PRO A 90 -15.04 5.77 -7.35
CA PRO A 90 -13.69 5.83 -6.77
C PRO A 90 -13.69 5.99 -5.25
N SER A 91 -14.76 6.56 -4.68
CA SER A 91 -14.97 6.74 -3.25
C SER A 91 -15.47 5.46 -2.57
N TYR A 92 -15.74 4.39 -3.33
CA TYR A 92 -16.19 3.13 -2.77
C TYR A 92 -15.08 2.47 -1.97
N LEU A 93 -15.43 1.96 -0.77
CA LEU A 93 -14.48 1.42 0.20
C LEU A 93 -13.53 0.38 -0.40
N LEU A 94 -14.07 -0.54 -1.22
CA LEU A 94 -13.31 -1.65 -1.80
C LEU A 94 -12.54 -1.27 -3.08
N ASN A 95 -12.67 -0.05 -3.59
CA ASN A 95 -11.93 0.38 -4.78
C ASN A 95 -10.57 0.98 -4.47
N ASN A 96 -10.33 1.34 -3.21
CA ASN A 96 -9.12 2.01 -2.78
C ASN A 96 -8.58 1.37 -1.49
N LEU A 97 -7.38 0.79 -1.57
CA LEU A 97 -6.75 0.08 -0.46
C LEU A 97 -6.44 1.02 0.72
N GLN A 98 -6.07 2.27 0.46
CA GLN A 98 -5.82 3.25 1.52
C GLN A 98 -7.11 3.61 2.24
N LEU A 99 -8.18 3.87 1.49
CA LEU A 99 -9.50 4.16 2.06
C LEU A 99 -9.99 2.99 2.93
N PHE A 100 -9.86 1.76 2.42
CA PHE A 100 -10.17 0.54 3.16
C PHE A 100 -9.43 0.48 4.50
N LYS A 101 -8.10 0.65 4.50
CA LYS A 101 -7.29 0.65 5.73
C LYS A 101 -7.72 1.76 6.69
N THR A 102 -7.88 2.99 6.22
CA THR A 102 -8.26 4.13 7.05
C THR A 102 -9.60 3.90 7.75
N GLN A 103 -10.60 3.40 7.02
CA GLN A 103 -11.90 3.07 7.59
C GLN A 103 -11.80 1.90 8.58
N LEU A 104 -11.01 0.88 8.26
CA LEU A 104 -10.80 -0.26 9.16
C LEU A 104 -10.15 0.18 10.49
N PHE A 105 -9.14 1.05 10.45
CA PHE A 105 -8.53 1.66 11.64
C PHE A 105 -9.49 2.59 12.38
N SER A 106 -10.31 3.36 11.65
CA SER A 106 -11.30 4.23 12.28
C SER A 106 -12.37 3.46 13.06
N VAL A 107 -12.71 2.24 12.63
CA VAL A 107 -13.77 1.43 13.24
C VAL A 107 -13.23 0.49 14.31
N PHE A 108 -12.05 -0.10 14.08
CA PHE A 108 -11.50 -1.16 14.94
C PHE A 108 -10.13 -0.86 15.56
N GLY A 109 -9.49 0.24 15.19
CA GLY A 109 -8.22 0.67 15.79
C GLY A 109 -8.40 1.16 17.23
N ASP A 110 -7.31 1.17 17.99
CA ASP A 110 -7.29 1.76 19.33
C ASP A 110 -7.23 3.29 19.21
N PRO A 111 -8.26 4.03 19.67
CA PRO A 111 -8.24 5.50 19.62
C PRO A 111 -7.11 6.12 20.46
N ASN A 112 -6.57 5.36 21.41
CA ASN A 112 -5.48 5.78 22.30
C ASN A 112 -4.12 5.24 21.87
N GLU A 113 -3.97 4.63 20.68
CA GLU A 113 -2.72 4.00 20.26
C GLU A 113 -1.53 4.96 20.38
N ILE A 114 -1.70 6.20 19.93
CA ILE A 114 -0.67 7.25 20.03
C ILE A 114 -0.32 7.55 21.50
N ARG A 115 -1.33 7.81 22.33
CA ARG A 115 -1.12 8.12 23.76
C ARG A 115 -0.48 6.94 24.50
N LYS A 116 -0.84 5.71 24.14
CA LYS A 116 -0.26 4.49 24.69
C LYS A 116 1.21 4.34 24.26
N ALA A 117 1.52 4.59 22.99
CA ALA A 117 2.88 4.60 22.48
C ALA A 117 3.74 5.69 23.14
N GLU A 118 3.20 6.90 23.33
CA GLU A 118 3.86 7.98 24.07
C GLU A 118 4.15 7.58 25.52
N GLN A 119 3.17 6.98 26.20
CA GLN A 119 3.33 6.52 27.57
C GLN A 119 4.34 5.37 27.66
N GLU A 120 4.32 4.42 26.72
CA GLU A 120 5.32 3.36 26.61
C GLU A 120 6.72 3.95 26.35
N LEU A 121 6.83 4.99 25.52
CA LEU A 121 8.08 5.68 25.26
C LEU A 121 8.61 6.42 26.50
N GLU A 122 7.75 7.10 27.26
CA GLU A 122 8.11 7.74 28.52
C GLU A 122 8.52 6.71 29.58
N ASN A 123 7.87 5.54 29.59
CA ASN A 123 8.25 4.42 30.46
C ASN A 123 9.54 3.71 30.01
N LEU A 124 9.82 3.68 28.70
CA LEU A 124 11.05 3.15 28.09
C LEU A 124 12.24 4.10 28.28
N ARG A 125 11.99 5.41 28.47
CA ARG A 125 13.03 6.36 28.82
C ARG A 125 13.60 5.94 30.18
N MET A 126 14.81 5.37 30.13
CA MET A 126 15.59 4.94 31.29
C MET A 126 15.39 5.90 32.47
N LYS A 127 14.77 5.41 33.55
CA LYS A 127 15.07 5.98 34.88
C LYS A 127 16.58 5.85 35.06
N GLU A 128 17.21 6.91 35.53
CA GLU A 128 18.67 7.15 35.66
C GLU A 128 19.52 6.01 36.27
N SER A 129 18.91 4.89 36.68
CA SER A 129 19.56 3.73 37.24
C SER A 129 19.29 2.45 36.41
N GLY A 130 20.12 2.17 35.40
CA GLY A 130 20.42 0.78 35.02
C GLY A 130 20.61 0.43 33.55
N HIS A 131 21.88 0.40 33.10
CA HIS A 131 22.50 -0.50 32.10
C HIS A 131 21.91 -0.62 30.67
N PHE A 132 22.79 -0.38 29.68
CA PHE A 132 22.51 0.15 28.34
C PHE A 132 22.22 -0.80 27.13
N PRO A 133 22.03 -2.15 27.16
CA PRO A 133 21.90 -2.88 25.89
C PRO A 133 20.49 -3.21 25.37
N LEU A 134 19.39 -2.90 26.09
CA LEU A 134 18.03 -3.33 25.70
C LEU A 134 17.19 -2.29 24.91
N CYS A 135 17.60 -1.02 24.86
CA CYS A 135 16.81 0.07 24.26
C CYS A 135 16.96 0.20 22.72
N ILE A 136 17.99 -0.41 22.12
CA ILE A 136 18.36 -0.18 20.72
C ILE A 136 17.37 -0.77 19.69
N PRO A 137 16.78 -1.97 19.87
CA PRO A 137 15.84 -2.53 18.90
C PRO A 137 14.51 -1.77 18.85
N ASP A 138 13.96 -1.42 20.01
CA ASP A 138 12.67 -0.75 20.14
C ASP A 138 12.74 0.69 19.62
N PHE A 139 13.84 1.39 19.94
CA PHE A 139 14.09 2.74 19.43
C PHE A 139 14.27 2.77 17.91
N ARG A 140 14.89 1.74 17.32
CA ARG A 140 15.01 1.61 15.85
C ARG A 140 13.65 1.43 15.19
N SER A 141 12.80 0.53 15.71
CA SER A 141 11.47 0.28 15.11
C SER A 141 10.61 1.54 15.09
N LEU A 142 10.63 2.32 16.17
CA LEU A 142 9.84 3.53 16.29
C LEU A 142 10.31 4.64 15.32
N ILE A 143 11.63 4.81 15.18
CA ILE A 143 12.21 5.78 14.24
C ILE A 143 11.90 5.39 12.79
N PHE A 144 11.96 4.10 12.44
CA PHE A 144 11.65 3.66 11.09
C PHE A 144 10.18 3.88 10.72
N ASP A 145 9.24 3.60 11.63
CA ASP A 145 7.81 3.80 11.37
C ASP A 145 7.48 5.29 11.15
N SER A 146 8.01 6.19 11.99
CA SER A 146 7.78 7.64 11.84
C SER A 146 8.47 8.26 10.62
N LEU A 147 9.69 7.82 10.28
CA LEU A 147 10.38 8.32 9.09
C LEU A 147 9.72 7.85 7.79
N GLN A 148 9.16 6.64 7.78
CA GLN A 148 8.42 6.12 6.62
C GLN A 148 7.16 6.96 6.37
N GLU A 149 6.41 7.27 7.43
CA GLU A 149 5.21 8.11 7.34
C GLU A 149 5.53 9.52 6.80
N LEU A 150 6.61 10.14 7.29
CA LEU A 150 7.07 11.44 6.78
C LEU A 150 7.50 11.37 5.32
N MET A 151 8.15 10.28 4.90
CA MET A 151 8.60 10.10 3.52
C MET A 151 7.42 9.92 2.56
N ASP A 152 6.39 9.17 2.98
CA ASP A 152 5.16 8.98 2.21
C ASP A 152 4.39 10.29 2.05
N ILE A 153 4.24 11.07 3.13
CA ILE A 153 3.60 12.41 3.08
C ILE A 153 4.38 13.35 2.16
N THR A 154 5.72 13.34 2.23
CA THR A 154 6.55 14.21 1.41
C THR A 154 6.43 13.85 -0.07
N LEU A 155 6.37 12.56 -0.39
CA LEU A 155 6.16 12.07 -1.76
C LEU A 155 4.75 12.41 -2.28
N GLU A 156 3.73 12.32 -1.44
CA GLU A 156 2.36 12.70 -1.77
C GLU A 156 2.25 14.21 -2.07
N LEU A 157 2.94 15.04 -1.29
CA LEU A 157 2.98 16.49 -1.51
C LEU A 157 3.71 16.84 -2.82
N ASP A 158 4.83 16.19 -3.11
CA ASP A 158 5.61 16.42 -4.33
C ASP A 158 4.84 16.02 -5.59
N THR A 159 4.23 14.83 -5.57
CA THR A 159 3.39 14.32 -6.66
C THR A 159 2.17 15.23 -6.88
N THR A 160 1.48 15.62 -5.81
CA THR A 160 0.31 16.53 -5.87
C THR A 160 0.70 17.92 -6.39
N TYR A 161 1.86 18.45 -5.97
CA TYR A 161 2.36 19.73 -6.46
C TYR A 161 2.63 19.69 -7.97
N HIS A 162 3.29 18.63 -8.45
CA HIS A 162 3.61 18.47 -9.87
C HIS A 162 2.38 18.24 -10.75
N VAL A 163 1.36 17.52 -10.26
CA VAL A 163 0.07 17.33 -10.95
C VAL A 163 -0.64 18.69 -11.11
N ARG A 164 -0.81 19.47 -10.03
CA ARG A 164 -1.44 20.79 -10.11
C ARG A 164 -0.66 21.78 -10.99
N LYS A 165 0.67 21.67 -11.03
CA LYS A 165 1.52 22.49 -11.91
C LYS A 165 1.29 22.17 -13.40
N LYS A 166 1.09 20.89 -13.75
CA LYS A 166 0.77 20.47 -15.12
C LYS A 166 -0.63 20.89 -15.56
N GLU A 167 -1.62 20.80 -14.68
CA GLU A 167 -3.00 21.23 -14.97
C GLU A 167 -3.10 22.73 -15.26
N LYS A 168 -2.36 23.55 -14.51
CA LYS A 168 -2.28 25.01 -14.76
C LYS A 168 -1.51 25.38 -16.02
N GLY A 169 -0.64 24.51 -16.53
CA GLY A 169 0.10 24.71 -17.78
C GLY A 169 -0.67 24.35 -19.06
N SER A 170 -1.65 23.44 -18.98
CA SER A 170 -2.37 22.96 -20.17
C SER A 170 -3.63 23.75 -20.56
N HIS A 171 -4.04 24.77 -19.79
CA HIS A 171 -5.18 25.63 -20.16
C HIS A 171 -4.83 26.86 -21.01
N GLN A 172 -3.57 27.01 -21.43
CA GLN A 172 -3.14 28.16 -22.21
C GLN A 172 -2.50 27.80 -23.56
N GLU A 173 -2.96 26.75 -24.26
CA GLU A 173 -2.56 26.57 -25.66
C GLU A 173 -3.56 25.76 -26.50
N LYS A 174 -4.74 26.33 -26.79
CA LYS A 174 -5.52 25.98 -27.99
C LYS A 174 -6.23 27.22 -28.55
N LYS A 175 -5.55 27.96 -29.43
CA LYS A 175 -6.22 28.66 -30.54
C LYS A 175 -5.83 27.95 -31.83
N SER A 176 -6.83 27.36 -32.47
CA SER A 176 -6.77 26.50 -33.65
C SER A 176 -6.36 27.26 -34.92
N PRO A 177 -5.75 26.60 -35.93
CA PRO A 177 -5.34 27.18 -37.19
C PRO A 177 -6.46 27.10 -38.25
N PHE A 178 -6.52 28.04 -39.19
CA PHE A 178 -7.00 27.77 -40.55
C PHE A 178 -6.31 28.69 -41.57
N THR A 179 -5.74 28.04 -42.58
CA THR A 179 -4.91 28.51 -43.69
C THR A 179 -5.74 28.89 -44.91
N GLY A 180 -5.27 29.86 -45.71
CA GLY A 180 -5.31 29.75 -47.18
C GLY A 180 -6.20 30.70 -48.00
N SER A 181 -5.63 31.85 -48.38
CA SER A 181 -5.46 32.37 -49.76
C SER A 181 -6.61 32.34 -50.80
N ASN A 182 -7.07 33.53 -51.26
CA ASN A 182 -6.75 34.13 -52.58
C ASN A 182 -7.78 35.18 -53.09
N SER A 183 -7.25 36.38 -53.40
CA SER A 183 -7.50 37.31 -54.53
C SER A 183 -8.77 37.21 -55.40
N LEU A 184 -9.53 38.33 -55.57
CA LEU A 184 -9.64 39.15 -56.81
C LEU A 184 -10.91 40.06 -56.90
N ARG A 185 -10.61 41.35 -57.15
CA ARG A 185 -11.31 42.42 -57.93
C ARG A 185 -12.49 43.27 -57.39
N PRO A 186 -12.58 44.56 -57.84
CA PRO A 186 -13.53 45.58 -57.36
C PRO A 186 -14.75 45.75 -58.30
N PRO A 187 -15.68 46.66 -57.94
CA PRO A 187 -16.05 47.70 -58.90
C PRO A 187 -16.23 49.12 -58.30
N GLN A 188 -16.37 50.04 -59.24
CA GLN A 188 -16.34 51.50 -59.21
C GLN A 188 -17.59 52.14 -58.60
N ASN A 189 -17.43 53.30 -57.97
CA ASN A 189 -17.97 54.60 -58.43
C ASN A 189 -17.27 55.75 -57.72
#